data_AF-A0A9W8H7Y6-F1
#
_entry.id   AF-A0A9W8H7Y6-F1
#
_cell.length_a   1.000
_cell.length_b   1.000
_cell.length_c   1.000
_cell.angle_alpha   90.00
_cell.angle_beta   90.00
_cell.angle_gamma   90.00
#
_symmetry.space_group_name_H-M   'P 1'
#
loop_
_entity.id
_entity.type
_entity.pdbx_description
1 polymer ?
#
loop_
_entity_poly.entity_id
_entity_poly.type
_entity_poly.pdbx_seq_one_letter_code
_entity_poly.pdbx_strand_id
1 'polypeptide(L)'
;MPAAYNLADFEQLTRLVANMFVRVVQHNDRLPAAGQSPTRFHSRAPPGISVADYMQRVARYASLEPACLLIMLIYVDRICERNPTFTISSLTVHRFIIAAATVACKTLCDAYCTNLHYAKVGGVSMHELNSLEVEILHMLGWHLVATQEQLEQYYTNLVRQDPRLVLQSDLLAPGEQQARQL
;
A
#
# COMPACT_ATOMS: atom_id res chain seq x y z
N MET A 1 7.31 -16.91 7.49
CA MET A 1 7.67 -15.76 6.62
C MET A 1 9.18 -15.54 6.73
N PRO A 2 9.90 -15.32 5.62
CA PRO A 2 11.34 -15.03 5.64
C PRO A 2 11.67 -13.79 6.48
N ALA A 3 12.90 -13.68 6.97
CA ALA A 3 13.32 -12.54 7.77
C ALA A 3 13.33 -11.22 6.96
N ALA A 4 13.81 -11.27 5.72
CA ALA A 4 13.83 -10.12 4.82
C ALA A 4 12.60 -10.13 3.88
N TYR A 5 11.99 -8.97 3.67
CA TYR A 5 10.73 -8.85 2.92
C TYR A 5 10.89 -9.16 1.42
N ASN A 6 12.07 -8.90 0.86
CA ASN A 6 12.38 -9.13 -0.55
C ASN A 6 12.47 -10.63 -0.90
N LEU A 7 12.60 -11.49 0.10
CA LEU A 7 12.56 -12.95 -0.05
C LEU A 7 11.17 -13.54 0.18
N ALA A 8 10.20 -12.73 0.64
CA ALA A 8 8.86 -13.19 0.91
C ALA A 8 8.13 -13.59 -0.38
N ASP A 9 7.28 -14.61 -0.30
CA ASP A 9 6.37 -14.94 -1.39
C ASP A 9 5.48 -13.73 -1.73
N PHE A 10 5.49 -13.34 -3.00
CA PHE A 10 4.87 -12.10 -3.46
C PHE A 10 3.34 -12.11 -3.28
N GLU A 11 2.70 -13.26 -3.54
CA GLU A 11 1.26 -13.41 -3.39
C GLU A 11 0.86 -13.34 -1.91
N GLN A 12 1.62 -14.00 -1.04
CA GLN A 12 1.44 -13.94 0.39
C GLN A 12 1.63 -12.52 0.93
N LEU A 13 2.67 -11.78 0.49
CA LEU A 13 2.90 -10.39 0.88
C LEU A 13 1.76 -9.48 0.39
N THR A 14 1.33 -9.65 -0.85
CA THR A 14 0.19 -8.92 -1.43
C THR A 14 -1.07 -9.12 -0.58
N ARG A 15 -1.37 -10.36 -0.20
CA ARG A 15 -2.52 -10.70 0.65
C ARG A 15 -2.41 -10.06 2.04
N LEU A 16 -1.22 -10.01 2.63
CA LEU A 16 -1.03 -9.33 3.91
C LEU A 16 -1.31 -7.84 3.81
N VAL A 17 -0.76 -7.16 2.80
CA VAL A 17 -1.00 -5.73 2.56
C VAL A 17 -2.48 -5.47 2.27
N ALA A 18 -3.12 -6.32 1.45
CA ALA A 18 -4.55 -6.26 1.19
C ALA A 18 -5.39 -6.38 2.46
N ASN A 19 -5.07 -7.34 3.34
CA ASN A 19 -5.75 -7.51 4.62
C ASN A 19 -5.57 -6.28 5.53
N MET A 20 -4.40 -5.62 5.48
CA MET A 20 -4.18 -4.38 6.21
C MET A 20 -5.09 -3.26 5.69
N PHE A 21 -5.18 -3.05 4.37
CA PHE A 21 -6.12 -2.08 3.79
C PHE A 21 -7.57 -2.39 4.16
N VAL A 22 -7.99 -3.65 4.11
CA VAL A 22 -9.33 -4.07 4.53
C VAL A 22 -9.59 -3.68 5.98
N ARG A 23 -8.65 -3.94 6.90
CA ARG A 23 -8.80 -3.57 8.32
C ARG A 23 -8.88 -2.06 8.52
N VAL A 24 -8.03 -1.28 7.84
CA VAL A 24 -8.04 0.19 7.89
C VAL A 24 -9.39 0.72 7.42
N VAL A 25 -9.88 0.25 6.27
CA VAL A 25 -11.20 0.65 5.73
C VAL A 25 -12.33 0.29 6.69
N GLN A 26 -12.37 -0.94 7.20
CA GLN A 26 -13.41 -1.38 8.15
C GLN A 26 -13.41 -0.59 9.45
N HIS A 27 -12.24 -0.16 9.92
CA HIS A 27 -12.13 0.70 11.09
C HIS A 27 -12.65 2.12 10.79
N ASN A 28 -12.18 2.71 9.69
CA ASN A 28 -12.49 4.08 9.32
C ASN A 28 -13.95 4.30 8.88
N ASP A 29 -14.58 3.31 8.23
CA ASP A 29 -15.99 3.38 7.81
C ASP A 29 -16.96 3.47 9.02
N ARG A 30 -16.49 3.14 10.24
CA ARG A 30 -17.29 3.30 11.48
C ARG A 30 -17.22 4.72 12.05
N LEU A 31 -16.26 5.52 11.60
CA LEU A 31 -16.11 6.88 12.06
C LEU A 31 -17.11 7.77 11.32
N PRO A 32 -17.73 8.75 12.00
CA PRO A 32 -18.61 9.70 11.32
C PRO A 32 -17.80 10.44 10.25
N ALA A 33 -18.38 10.58 9.06
CA ALA A 33 -17.82 11.45 8.04
C ALA A 33 -17.77 12.87 8.62
N ALA A 34 -16.59 13.31 9.07
CA ALA A 34 -16.37 14.71 9.38
C ALA A 34 -16.78 15.49 8.13
N GLY A 35 -17.41 16.67 8.28
CA GLY A 35 -17.99 17.48 7.21
C GLY A 35 -16.97 17.96 6.18
N GLN A 36 -16.40 17.03 5.42
CA GLN A 36 -15.23 17.19 4.58
C GLN A 36 -15.67 17.30 3.14
N SER A 37 -15.05 18.24 2.42
CA SER A 37 -15.15 18.30 0.98
C SER A 37 -14.59 17.02 0.37
N PRO A 38 -15.29 16.39 -0.60
CA PRO A 38 -14.80 15.18 -1.24
C PRO A 38 -13.48 15.45 -1.96
N THR A 39 -12.48 14.62 -1.68
CA THR A 39 -11.17 14.62 -2.38
C THR A 39 -11.27 13.88 -3.72
N ARG A 40 -10.22 13.95 -4.55
CA ARG A 40 -10.17 13.20 -5.83
C ARG A 40 -10.27 11.68 -5.65
N PHE A 41 -9.86 11.16 -4.49
CA PHE A 41 -9.98 9.74 -4.18
C PHE A 41 -11.42 9.29 -3.92
N HIS A 42 -12.36 10.20 -3.63
CA HIS A 42 -13.74 9.82 -3.32
C HIS A 42 -14.50 9.33 -4.56
N SER A 43 -14.91 8.07 -4.51
CA SER A 43 -15.85 7.47 -5.46
C SER A 43 -17.29 7.90 -5.15
N ARG A 44 -18.17 7.86 -6.15
CA ARG A 44 -19.60 8.18 -5.97
C ARG A 44 -20.33 7.17 -5.08
N ALA A 45 -19.88 5.92 -5.14
CA ALA A 45 -20.32 4.80 -4.32
C ALA A 45 -19.15 3.81 -4.18
N PRO A 46 -19.15 2.93 -3.15
CA PRO A 46 -18.13 1.89 -3.03
C PRO A 46 -18.09 1.01 -4.28
N PRO A 47 -16.90 0.75 -4.87
CA PRO A 47 -16.79 -0.15 -6.01
C PRO A 47 -17.24 -1.59 -5.68
N GLY A 48 -17.82 -2.29 -6.65
CA GLY A 48 -18.33 -3.66 -6.46
C GLY A 48 -17.26 -4.74 -6.31
N ILE A 49 -16.01 -4.45 -6.68
CA ILE A 49 -14.86 -5.32 -6.44
C ILE A 49 -14.34 -5.12 -5.01
N SER A 50 -14.05 -6.21 -4.29
CA SER A 50 -13.50 -6.11 -2.94
C SER A 50 -12.12 -5.44 -2.93
N VAL A 51 -11.74 -4.83 -1.80
CA VAL A 51 -10.40 -4.22 -1.65
C VAL A 51 -9.30 -5.27 -1.85
N ALA A 52 -9.52 -6.50 -1.38
CA ALA A 52 -8.55 -7.59 -1.51
C ALA A 52 -8.38 -8.03 -2.97
N ASP A 53 -9.48 -8.27 -3.69
CA ASP A 53 -9.43 -8.69 -5.10
C ASP A 53 -8.83 -7.58 -5.97
N TYR A 54 -9.17 -6.32 -5.67
CA TYR A 54 -8.61 -5.16 -6.38
C TYR A 54 -7.10 -5.02 -6.12
N MET A 55 -6.65 -5.18 -4.87
CA MET A 55 -5.23 -5.15 -4.54
C MET A 55 -4.46 -6.27 -5.25
N GLN A 56 -5.01 -7.49 -5.29
CA GLN A 56 -4.41 -8.61 -6.02
C GLN A 56 -4.32 -8.34 -7.52
N ARG A 57 -5.39 -7.81 -8.12
CA ARG A 57 -5.41 -7.38 -9.52
C ARG A 57 -4.32 -6.35 -9.80
N VAL A 58 -4.23 -5.30 -8.98
CA VAL A 58 -3.20 -4.25 -9.16
C VAL A 58 -1.81 -4.85 -9.01
N ALA A 59 -1.52 -5.58 -7.93
CA ALA A 59 -0.21 -6.19 -7.70
C ALA A 59 0.24 -7.08 -8.87
N ARG A 60 -0.67 -7.92 -9.39
CA ARG A 60 -0.37 -8.87 -10.47
C ARG A 60 -0.20 -8.21 -11.84
N TYR A 61 -1.09 -7.29 -12.21
CA TYR A 61 -1.14 -6.77 -13.57
C TYR A 61 -0.41 -5.44 -13.76
N ALA A 62 -0.05 -4.75 -12.67
CA ALA A 62 0.74 -3.53 -12.71
C ALA A 62 2.23 -3.75 -12.34
N SER A 63 2.67 -5.02 -12.25
CA SER A 63 4.06 -5.42 -12.00
C SER A 63 4.65 -4.79 -10.73
N LEU A 64 3.91 -4.83 -9.62
CA LEU A 64 4.42 -4.29 -8.36
C LEU A 64 5.58 -5.17 -7.84
N GLU A 65 6.57 -4.53 -7.25
CA GLU A 65 7.62 -5.19 -6.48
C GLU A 65 7.28 -5.21 -4.98
N PRO A 66 7.90 -6.10 -4.18
CA PRO A 66 7.69 -6.17 -2.73
C PRO A 66 7.83 -4.82 -2.01
N ALA A 67 8.83 -4.00 -2.39
CA ALA A 67 9.04 -2.68 -1.81
C ALA A 67 7.87 -1.73 -2.13
N CYS A 68 7.31 -1.78 -3.34
CA CYS A 68 6.15 -1.00 -3.73
C CYS A 68 4.91 -1.35 -2.92
N LEU A 69 4.68 -2.64 -2.62
CA LEU A 69 3.57 -3.08 -1.77
C LEU A 69 3.66 -2.47 -0.36
N LEU A 70 4.86 -2.50 0.22
CA LEU A 70 5.09 -2.02 1.59
C LEU A 70 5.05 -0.50 1.68
N ILE A 71 5.65 0.22 0.74
CA ILE A 71 5.68 1.69 0.78
C ILE A 71 4.29 2.29 0.62
N MET A 72 3.34 1.60 -0.01
CA MET A 72 1.94 2.04 -0.05
C MET A 72 1.32 2.16 1.34
N LEU A 73 1.71 1.31 2.30
CA LEU A 73 1.27 1.45 3.70
C LEU A 73 1.93 2.67 4.36
N ILE A 74 3.21 2.92 4.08
CA ILE A 74 3.93 4.12 4.54
C ILE A 74 3.26 5.39 3.97
N TYR A 75 2.80 5.36 2.72
CA TYR A 75 2.07 6.48 2.12
C TYR A 75 0.76 6.77 2.84
N VAL A 76 0.04 5.76 3.34
CA VAL A 76 -1.15 5.99 4.16
C VAL A 76 -0.78 6.83 5.39
N ASP A 77 0.23 6.41 6.15
CA ASP A 77 0.61 7.09 7.39
C ASP A 77 1.10 8.53 7.12
N ARG A 78 1.97 8.72 6.13
CA ARG A 78 2.44 10.06 5.72
C ARG A 78 1.30 10.99 5.31
N ILE A 79 0.32 10.45 4.58
CA ILE A 79 -0.82 11.23 4.14
C ILE A 79 -1.72 11.58 5.33
N CYS A 80 -1.99 10.64 6.22
CA CYS A 80 -2.82 10.87 7.40
C CYS A 80 -2.16 11.89 8.36
N GLU A 81 -0.84 11.86 8.51
CA GLU A 81 -0.09 12.85 9.29
C GLU A 81 -0.20 14.26 8.67
N ARG A 82 -0.06 14.36 7.34
CA ARG A 82 -0.05 15.65 6.62
C ARG A 82 -1.45 16.20 6.32
N ASN A 83 -2.44 15.33 6.20
CA ASN A 83 -3.81 15.65 5.80
C ASN A 83 -4.78 14.98 6.79
N PRO A 84 -4.93 15.52 8.02
CA PRO A 84 -5.73 14.88 9.08
C PRO A 84 -7.21 14.71 8.73
N THR A 85 -7.69 15.41 7.71
CA THR A 85 -9.03 15.25 7.17
C THR A 85 -9.13 14.03 6.25
N PHE A 86 -8.09 13.69 5.51
CA PHE A 86 -8.18 12.57 4.59
C PHE A 86 -8.22 11.22 5.32
N THR A 87 -9.19 10.39 4.94
CA THR A 87 -9.41 9.07 5.52
C THR A 87 -9.48 8.00 4.43
N ILE A 88 -8.78 6.88 4.65
CA ILE A 88 -8.90 5.68 3.82
C ILE A 88 -10.19 4.94 4.20
N SER A 89 -11.17 4.95 3.32
CA SER A 89 -12.51 4.39 3.51
C SER A 89 -12.93 3.56 2.30
N SER A 90 -14.09 2.92 2.36
CA SER A 90 -14.66 2.18 1.21
C SER A 90 -14.92 3.07 -0.02
N LEU A 91 -14.96 4.40 0.15
CA LEU A 91 -15.11 5.35 -0.95
C LEU A 91 -13.78 5.80 -1.55
N THR A 92 -12.67 5.76 -0.80
CA THR A 92 -11.37 6.30 -1.22
C THR A 92 -10.32 5.26 -1.58
N VAL A 93 -10.41 4.06 -0.98
CA VAL A 93 -9.33 3.06 -1.01
C VAL A 93 -8.96 2.57 -2.41
N HIS A 94 -9.90 2.32 -3.32
CA HIS A 94 -9.57 1.79 -4.66
C HIS A 94 -8.80 2.80 -5.52
N ARG A 95 -9.23 4.06 -5.51
CA ARG A 95 -8.52 5.14 -6.22
C ARG A 95 -7.17 5.42 -5.57
N PHE A 96 -7.11 5.34 -4.24
CA PHE A 96 -5.85 5.45 -3.51
C PHE A 96 -4.87 4.34 -3.92
N ILE A 97 -5.29 3.07 -3.91
CA ILE A 97 -4.44 1.92 -4.23
C ILE A 97 -3.80 2.07 -5.61
N ILE A 98 -4.56 2.41 -6.66
CA ILE A 98 -3.96 2.52 -8.00
C ILE A 98 -3.03 3.72 -8.13
N ALA A 99 -3.35 4.84 -7.48
CA ALA A 99 -2.48 6.02 -7.47
C ALA A 99 -1.18 5.74 -6.71
N ALA A 100 -1.28 5.16 -5.52
CA ALA A 100 -0.15 4.80 -4.67
C ALA A 100 0.75 3.75 -5.35
N ALA A 101 0.17 2.74 -5.99
CA ALA A 101 0.92 1.76 -6.78
C ALA A 101 1.65 2.41 -7.95
N THR A 102 0.98 3.27 -8.71
CA THR A 102 1.59 3.99 -9.85
C THR A 102 2.79 4.82 -9.40
N VAL A 103 2.63 5.62 -8.33
CA VAL A 103 3.70 6.46 -7.79
C VAL A 103 4.82 5.63 -7.19
N ALA A 104 4.50 4.57 -6.43
CA ALA A 104 5.51 3.70 -5.83
C ALA A 104 6.38 3.03 -6.90
N CYS A 105 5.78 2.46 -7.94
CA CYS A 105 6.53 1.82 -9.03
C CYS A 105 7.39 2.83 -9.79
N LYS A 106 6.87 4.02 -10.12
CA LYS A 106 7.67 5.07 -10.78
C LYS A 106 8.81 5.62 -9.92
N THR A 107 8.69 5.51 -8.61
CA THR A 107 9.69 6.02 -7.67
C THR A 107 10.79 4.99 -7.40
N LEU A 108 10.42 3.71 -7.29
CA LEU A 108 11.32 2.68 -6.75
C LEU A 108 11.80 1.67 -7.78
N CYS A 109 11.07 1.46 -8.88
CA CYS A 109 11.40 0.42 -9.86
C CYS A 109 12.19 1.01 -11.02
N ASP A 110 13.22 0.29 -11.47
CA ASP A 110 13.98 0.63 -12.69
C ASP A 110 13.11 0.44 -13.95
N ALA A 111 12.18 -0.51 -13.92
CA ALA A 111 11.23 -0.80 -14.98
C ALA A 111 9.79 -0.64 -14.48
N TYR A 112 9.06 0.33 -15.02
CA TYR A 112 7.68 0.62 -14.65
C TYR A 112 6.77 0.77 -15.87
N CYS A 113 5.47 0.55 -15.69
CA CYS A 113 4.49 0.64 -16.77
C CYS A 113 4.11 2.08 -17.12
N THR A 114 3.46 2.28 -18.27
CA THR A 114 2.88 3.59 -18.63
C THR A 114 1.61 3.88 -17.84
N ASN A 115 1.25 5.17 -17.69
CA ASN A 115 -0.03 5.55 -17.08
C ASN A 115 -1.24 4.95 -17.79
N LEU A 116 -1.17 4.77 -19.12
CA LEU A 116 -2.23 4.11 -19.86
C LEU A 116 -2.42 2.65 -19.40
N HIS A 117 -1.32 1.94 -19.13
CA HIS A 117 -1.38 0.58 -18.60
C HIS A 117 -1.94 0.54 -17.19
N TYR A 118 -1.42 1.37 -16.27
CA TYR A 118 -1.95 1.48 -14.90
C TYR A 118 -3.45 1.84 -14.91
N ALA A 119 -3.89 2.73 -15.80
CA ALA A 119 -5.30 3.15 -15.88
C ALA A 119 -6.20 1.97 -16.28
N LYS A 120 -5.77 1.17 -17.27
CA LYS A 120 -6.45 -0.08 -17.66
C LYS A 120 -6.51 -1.08 -16.51
N VAL A 121 -5.40 -1.27 -15.79
CA VAL A 121 -5.34 -2.16 -14.62
C VAL A 121 -6.24 -1.65 -13.50
N GLY A 122 -6.28 -0.35 -13.23
CA GLY A 122 -7.14 0.25 -12.20
C GLY A 122 -8.62 0.38 -12.59
N GLY A 123 -8.96 0.19 -13.87
CA GLY A 123 -10.33 0.39 -14.36
C GLY A 123 -10.77 1.86 -14.31
N VAL A 124 -9.83 2.79 -14.48
CA VAL A 124 -10.07 4.24 -14.52
C VAL A 124 -9.65 4.80 -15.88
N SER A 125 -10.12 6.01 -16.21
CA SER A 125 -9.62 6.68 -17.42
C SER A 125 -8.16 7.13 -17.24
N MET A 126 -7.43 7.28 -18.34
CA MET A 126 -6.05 7.77 -18.28
C MET A 126 -5.96 9.19 -17.69
N HIS A 127 -6.93 10.05 -17.99
CA HIS A 127 -7.02 11.40 -17.43
C HIS A 127 -7.28 11.38 -15.91
N GLU A 128 -8.17 10.49 -15.46
CA GLU A 128 -8.44 10.30 -14.03
C GLU A 128 -7.19 9.79 -13.31
N LEU A 129 -6.48 8.79 -13.87
CA LEU A 129 -5.25 8.31 -13.25
C LEU A 129 -4.20 9.42 -13.13
N ASN A 130 -3.98 10.21 -14.18
CA ASN A 130 -3.02 11.32 -14.14
C ASN A 130 -3.40 12.34 -13.04
N SER A 131 -4.70 12.59 -12.86
CA SER A 131 -5.19 13.50 -11.81
C SER A 131 -4.98 12.92 -10.41
N LEU A 132 -5.21 11.62 -10.22
CA LEU A 132 -4.97 10.92 -8.96
C LEU A 132 -3.48 10.86 -8.61
N GLU A 133 -2.63 10.66 -9.62
CA GLU A 133 -1.17 10.69 -9.47
C GLU A 133 -0.69 12.06 -8.98
N VAL A 134 -1.14 13.16 -9.59
CA VAL A 134 -0.80 14.51 -9.12
C VAL A 134 -1.30 14.74 -7.69
N GLU A 135 -2.55 14.36 -7.40
CA GLU A 135 -3.14 14.51 -6.06
C GLU A 135 -2.31 13.79 -4.99
N ILE A 136 -1.92 12.53 -5.20
CA ILE A 136 -1.18 11.77 -4.19
C ILE A 136 0.22 12.37 -3.97
N LEU A 137 0.87 12.88 -5.02
CA LEU A 137 2.17 13.56 -4.90
C LEU A 137 2.06 14.82 -4.02
N HIS A 138 1.00 15.62 -4.19
CA HIS A 138 0.73 16.77 -3.34
C HIS A 138 0.43 16.38 -1.89
N MET A 139 -0.39 15.34 -1.69
CA MET A 139 -0.75 14.86 -0.35
C MET A 139 0.43 14.25 0.41
N LEU A 140 1.39 13.64 -0.29
CA LEU A 140 2.68 13.19 0.27
C LEU A 140 3.70 14.32 0.43
N GLY A 141 3.45 15.48 -0.17
CA GLY A 141 4.41 16.57 -0.27
C GLY A 141 5.75 16.13 -0.86
N TRP A 142 5.70 15.24 -1.86
CA TRP A 142 6.89 14.68 -2.53
C TRP A 142 7.82 13.82 -1.66
N HIS A 143 7.39 13.41 -0.46
CA HIS A 143 8.11 12.43 0.36
C HIS A 143 7.78 11.02 -0.11
N LEU A 144 8.42 10.56 -1.19
CA LEU A 144 8.06 9.34 -1.91
C LEU A 144 8.92 8.12 -1.57
N VAL A 145 10.12 8.31 -1.02
CA VAL A 145 11.07 7.24 -0.69
C VAL A 145 10.99 6.83 0.77
N ALA A 146 11.34 5.59 1.09
CA ALA A 146 11.46 5.09 2.45
C ALA A 146 12.82 4.38 2.60
N THR A 147 13.37 4.38 3.82
CA THR A 147 14.61 3.63 4.08
C THR A 147 14.32 2.13 4.14
N GLN A 148 15.38 1.32 4.02
CA GLN A 148 15.26 -0.13 4.12
C GLN A 148 14.69 -0.54 5.49
N GLU A 149 15.14 0.10 6.56
CA GLU A 149 14.70 -0.17 7.93
C GLU A 149 13.21 0.11 8.10
N GLN A 150 12.70 1.18 7.48
CA GLN A 150 11.26 1.47 7.48
C GLN A 150 10.47 0.36 6.78
N LEU A 151 10.90 -0.08 5.60
CA LEU A 151 10.22 -1.17 4.87
C LEU A 151 10.25 -2.48 5.66
N GLU A 152 11.38 -2.83 6.25
CA GLU A 152 11.55 -4.03 7.10
C GLU A 152 10.69 -3.96 8.36
N GLN A 153 10.57 -2.79 8.98
CA GLN A 153 9.70 -2.58 10.14
C GLN A 153 8.23 -2.79 9.77
N TYR A 154 7.78 -2.22 8.64
CA TYR A 154 6.40 -2.42 8.17
C TYR A 154 6.13 -3.87 7.85
N TYR A 155 7.04 -4.55 7.15
CA TYR A 155 6.93 -5.97 6.86
C TYR A 155 6.83 -6.81 8.14
N THR A 156 7.73 -6.57 9.10
CA THR A 156 7.78 -7.29 10.37
C THR A 156 6.48 -7.12 11.15
N ASN A 157 6.00 -5.87 11.28
CA ASN A 157 4.75 -5.57 11.96
C ASN A 157 3.55 -6.22 11.26
N LEU A 158 3.54 -6.19 9.92
CA LEU A 158 2.48 -6.78 9.12
C LEU A 158 2.40 -8.30 9.29
N VAL A 159 3.54 -8.99 9.32
CA VAL A 159 3.58 -10.44 9.56
C VAL A 159 3.11 -10.77 10.97
N ARG A 160 3.60 -10.04 11.98
CA ARG A 160 3.23 -10.26 13.40
C ARG A 160 1.75 -10.02 13.70
N GLN A 161 1.07 -9.25 12.87
CA GLN A 161 -0.37 -9.03 12.98
C GLN A 161 -1.22 -10.19 12.44
N ASP A 162 -0.65 -11.16 11.71
CA ASP A 162 -1.35 -12.40 11.34
C ASP A 162 -0.90 -13.54 12.28
N PRO A 163 -1.77 -14.02 13.19
CA PRO A 163 -1.39 -15.03 14.19
C PRO A 163 -1.03 -16.39 13.58
N ARG A 164 -1.33 -16.60 12.29
CA ARG A 164 -0.99 -17.85 11.58
C ARG A 164 0.44 -17.83 11.03
N LEU A 165 1.11 -16.69 11.07
CA LEU A 165 2.44 -16.49 10.50
C LEU A 165 3.45 -16.24 11.60
N VAL A 166 4.64 -16.80 11.41
CA VAL A 166 5.81 -16.54 12.26
C VAL A 166 6.97 -16.09 11.36
N LEU A 167 7.71 -15.09 11.81
CA LEU A 167 8.94 -14.67 11.14
C LEU A 167 10.06 -15.65 11.45
N GLN A 168 10.87 -15.98 10.45
CA GLN A 168 12.02 -16.84 10.65
C GLN A 168 13.01 -16.27 11.67
N SER A 169 13.14 -14.94 11.74
CA SER A 169 13.97 -14.25 12.76
C SER A 169 13.50 -14.53 14.18
N ASP A 170 12.19 -14.71 14.38
CA ASP A 170 11.59 -14.96 15.70
C ASP A 170 11.74 -16.43 16.12
N LEU A 171 12.10 -17.33 15.19
CA LEU A 171 12.39 -18.75 15.43
C LEU A 171 13.87 -19.02 15.73
N LEU A 172 14.77 -18.10 15.37
CA LEU A 172 16.20 -18.23 15.60
C LEU A 172 16.53 -17.88 17.06
N ALA A 173 17.40 -18.67 17.70
CA ALA A 173 17.80 -18.44 19.08
C ALA A 173 18.49 -17.06 19.25
N PRO A 174 18.43 -16.43 20.44
CA PRO A 174 18.93 -15.06 20.66
C PRO A 174 20.41 -14.84 20.25
N GLY A 175 21.23 -15.90 20.23
CA GLY A 175 22.65 -15.82 19.90
C GLY A 175 22.98 -15.80 18.39
N GLU A 176 22.07 -16.18 17.51
CA GLU A 176 22.33 -16.22 16.04
C GLU A 176 21.95 -14.92 15.34
N GLN A 177 21.17 -14.05 16.00
CA GLN A 177 20.73 -12.76 15.47
C GLN A 177 21.89 -11.75 15.34
N GLN A 178 22.91 -11.85 16.20
CA GLN A 178 24.09 -10.96 16.19
C GLN A 178 25.12 -11.32 15.10
N ALA A 179 25.12 -12.55 14.58
CA ALA A 179 26.10 -12.99 13.58
C ALA A 179 25.81 -12.50 12.15
N ARG A 180 24.63 -11.93 11.89
CA ARG A 180 24.22 -11.44 10.56
C ARG A 180 24.23 -9.91 10.40
N GLN A 181 24.62 -9.18 11.44
CA GLN A 181 24.77 -7.72 11.42
C GLN A 181 26.25 -7.27 11.28
N LEU A 182 27.16 -8.21 11.05
CA LEU A 182 28.58 -8.02 10.74
C LEU A 182 28.87 -8.55 9.33
#